data_AF-A0AA51L3N1-F1
#
_entry.id   AF-A0AA51L3N1-F1
#
_cell.length_a   1.000
_cell.length_b   1.000
_cell.length_c   1.000
_cell.angle_alpha   90.00
_cell.angle_beta   90.00
_cell.angle_gamma   90.00
#
_symmetry.space_group_name_H-M   'P 1'
#
loop_
_entity.id
_entity.type
_entity.pdbx_description
1 polymer ?
#
loop_
_entity_poly.entity_id
_entity_poly.type
_entity_poly.pdbx_seq_one_letter_code
_entity_poly.pdbx_strand_id
1 'polypeptide(L)'
;MDHITLKDLEKQIIINKHQKRSRKDSVQTKMDHFVQGDNVQIIQTNEFGIVYKGPDGLGNYIVQVKGEKVSINQKRMKLYIAAKELYPDDYDFDIIFQSKENRKKSTMLSKKHVEDIVIDHQE
;
A
#
# COMPACT_ATOMS: atom_id res chain seq x y z
N MET A 1 53.20 -13.93 -20.95
CA MET A 1 52.58 -13.87 -19.61
C MET A 1 53.45 -14.71 -18.70
N ASP A 2 54.06 -14.07 -17.70
CA ASP A 2 55.07 -14.73 -16.87
C ASP A 2 54.44 -15.81 -15.98
N HIS A 3 55.14 -16.92 -15.72
CA HIS A 3 54.64 -18.01 -14.88
C HIS A 3 54.26 -17.57 -13.46
N ILE A 4 54.84 -16.46 -12.99
CA ILE A 4 54.55 -15.85 -11.69
C ILE A 4 53.14 -15.24 -11.72
N THR A 5 52.78 -14.51 -12.78
CA THR A 5 51.47 -13.86 -12.91
C THR A 5 50.34 -14.86 -13.06
N LEU A 6 50.60 -16.01 -13.71
CA LEU A 6 49.64 -17.11 -13.83
C LEU A 6 49.32 -17.74 -12.46
N LYS A 7 50.32 -17.96 -11.60
CA LYS A 7 50.14 -18.49 -10.24
C LYS A 7 49.40 -17.50 -9.32
N ASP A 8 49.68 -16.22 -9.47
CA ASP A 8 48.99 -15.18 -8.70
C ASP A 8 47.52 -15.05 -9.12
N LEU A 9 47.22 -15.17 -10.42
CA LEU A 9 45.84 -15.25 -10.92
C LEU A 9 45.11 -16.48 -10.36
N GLU A 10 45.77 -17.64 -10.36
CA GLU A 10 45.18 -18.89 -9.85
C GLU A 10 44.84 -18.77 -8.36
N LYS A 11 45.74 -18.21 -7.55
CA LYS A 11 45.48 -17.91 -6.14
C LYS A 11 44.32 -16.94 -5.97
N GLN A 12 44.25 -15.86 -6.75
CA GLN A 12 43.17 -14.88 -6.68
C GLN A 12 41.80 -15.52 -7.01
N ILE A 13 41.76 -16.43 -8.00
CA ILE A 13 40.53 -17.15 -8.38
C ILE A 13 40.10 -18.11 -7.25
N ILE A 14 41.04 -18.82 -6.62
CA ILE A 14 40.74 -19.76 -5.51
C ILE A 14 40.19 -19.02 -4.28
N ILE A 15 40.74 -17.84 -3.97
CA ILE A 15 40.27 -16.96 -2.87
C ILE A 15 38.85 -16.44 -3.17
N ASN A 16 38.60 -15.93 -4.37
CA ASN A 16 37.28 -15.45 -4.78
C ASN A 16 36.23 -16.59 -4.89
N LYS A 17 36.64 -17.82 -5.24
CA LYS A 17 35.76 -18.99 -5.33
C LYS A 17 35.21 -19.42 -3.96
N HIS A 18 35.97 -19.20 -2.89
CA HIS A 18 35.58 -19.50 -1.50
C HIS A 18 35.11 -18.28 -0.71
N GLN A 19 35.17 -17.09 -1.30
CA GLN A 19 34.50 -15.93 -0.75
C GLN A 19 33.01 -16.21 -0.86
N LYS A 20 32.44 -16.79 0.20
CA LYS A 20 31.00 -16.87 0.41
C LYS A 20 30.47 -15.49 0.08
N ARG A 21 29.83 -15.34 -1.07
CA ARG A 21 28.90 -14.24 -1.29
C ARG A 21 27.95 -14.40 -0.12
N SER A 22 28.12 -13.58 0.92
CA SER A 22 27.06 -13.31 1.86
C SER A 22 25.89 -13.02 0.93
N ARG A 23 24.94 -13.96 0.88
CA ARG A 23 23.67 -13.68 0.22
C ARG A 23 23.28 -12.37 0.85
N LYS A 24 23.32 -11.28 0.06
CA LYS A 24 22.74 -10.02 0.48
C LYS A 24 21.37 -10.45 0.93
N ASP A 25 21.14 -10.46 2.24
CA ASP A 25 19.84 -10.79 2.80
C ASP A 25 18.88 -10.00 1.93
N SER A 26 18.01 -10.72 1.23
CA SER A 26 17.01 -10.12 0.35
C SER A 26 16.42 -9.00 1.18
N VAL A 27 16.68 -7.75 0.79
CA VAL A 27 16.20 -6.57 1.49
C VAL A 27 14.74 -6.88 1.73
N GLN A 28 14.38 -7.19 2.98
CA GLN A 28 13.02 -7.54 3.34
C GLN A 28 12.29 -6.24 3.07
N THR A 29 11.73 -6.10 1.87
CA THR A 29 11.01 -4.90 1.47
C THR A 29 9.95 -4.77 2.53
N LYS A 30 10.11 -3.80 3.43
CA LYS A 30 9.09 -3.48 4.41
C LYS A 30 7.86 -3.20 3.57
N MET A 31 6.90 -4.11 3.62
CA MET A 31 5.63 -3.92 2.94
C MET A 31 4.96 -2.80 3.73
N ASP A 32 5.01 -1.59 3.19
CA ASP A 32 4.44 -0.41 3.84
C ASP A 32 2.94 -0.61 3.98
N HIS A 33 2.49 -0.86 5.20
CA HIS A 33 1.07 -1.00 5.48
C HIS A 33 0.42 0.38 5.33
N PHE A 34 -0.61 0.45 4.52
CA PHE A 34 -1.36 1.68 4.30
C PHE A 34 -2.58 1.70 5.21
N VAL A 35 -2.94 2.88 5.70
CA VAL A 35 -4.13 3.10 6.50
C VAL A 35 -5.23 3.77 5.69
N GLN A 36 -6.48 3.65 6.14
CA GLN A 36 -7.59 4.37 5.53
C GLN A 36 -7.31 5.88 5.53
N GLY A 37 -7.56 6.53 4.39
CA GLY A 37 -7.28 7.95 4.20
C GLY A 37 -5.88 8.25 3.65
N ASP A 38 -4.95 7.29 3.60
CA ASP A 38 -3.64 7.55 2.98
C ASP A 38 -3.79 7.91 1.50
N ASN A 39 -3.05 8.92 1.06
CA ASN A 39 -2.91 9.23 -0.36
C ASN A 39 -1.76 8.39 -0.95
N VAL A 40 -2.11 7.50 -1.87
CA VAL A 40 -1.20 6.57 -2.49
C VAL A 40 -1.09 6.84 -3.99
N GLN A 41 0.13 6.71 -4.50
CA GLN A 41 0.44 6.77 -5.91
C GLN A 41 0.45 5.36 -6.51
N ILE A 42 -0.30 5.15 -7.58
CA ILE A 42 -0.35 3.90 -8.33
C ILE A 42 0.79 3.92 -9.35
N ILE A 43 1.74 2.99 -9.20
CA ILE A 43 3.00 3.01 -9.97
C ILE A 43 2.75 2.81 -11.48
N GLN A 44 1.73 2.01 -11.85
CA GLN A 44 1.49 1.68 -13.25
C GLN A 44 0.81 2.80 -14.05
N THR A 45 -0.18 3.46 -13.46
CA THR A 45 -0.93 4.55 -14.12
C THR A 45 -0.38 5.92 -13.77
N ASN A 46 0.52 6.00 -12.78
CA ASN A 46 1.05 7.23 -12.20
C ASN A 46 -0.06 8.15 -11.64
N GLU A 47 -1.19 7.56 -11.24
CA GLU A 47 -2.34 8.26 -10.68
C GLU A 47 -2.30 8.23 -9.15
N PHE A 48 -3.06 9.13 -8.54
CA PHE A 48 -3.22 9.22 -7.09
C PHE A 48 -4.61 8.74 -6.68
N GLY A 49 -4.69 8.11 -5.52
CA GLY A 49 -5.94 7.67 -4.94
C GLY A 49 -5.88 7.65 -3.42
N ILE A 50 -7.06 7.59 -2.81
CA ILE A 50 -7.20 7.54 -1.35
C ILE A 50 -7.54 6.12 -0.94
N VAL A 51 -6.80 5.57 0.01
CA VAL A 51 -7.07 4.21 0.52
C VAL A 51 -8.42 4.19 1.24
N TYR A 52 -9.33 3.35 0.76
CA TYR A 52 -10.65 3.13 1.37
C TYR A 52 -10.59 2.01 2.42
N LYS A 53 -10.05 0.84 2.05
CA LYS A 53 -10.00 -0.35 2.92
C LYS A 53 -8.88 -1.29 2.48
N GLY A 54 -8.32 -2.03 3.43
CA GLY A 54 -7.33 -3.09 3.19
C GLY A 54 -6.34 -3.21 4.35
N PRO A 55 -5.35 -4.10 4.27
CA PRO A 55 -5.16 -5.11 3.24
C PRO A 55 -6.13 -6.30 3.39
N ASP A 56 -6.54 -6.89 2.27
CA ASP A 56 -7.15 -8.22 2.25
C ASP A 56 -6.09 -9.33 2.49
N GLY A 57 -6.49 -10.59 2.65
CA GLY A 57 -5.58 -11.72 2.87
C GLY A 57 -4.54 -11.93 1.76
N LEU A 58 -4.78 -11.38 0.57
CA LEU A 58 -3.88 -11.38 -0.59
C LEU A 58 -3.01 -10.11 -0.70
N GLY A 59 -3.12 -9.17 0.26
CA GLY A 59 -2.40 -7.89 0.23
C GLY A 59 -2.97 -6.88 -0.77
N ASN A 60 -4.25 -7.01 -1.12
CA ASN A 60 -4.97 -6.06 -1.98
C ASN A 60 -5.67 -5.00 -1.13
N TYR A 61 -5.67 -3.77 -1.62
CA TYR A 61 -6.36 -2.63 -1.02
C TYR A 61 -7.41 -2.11 -2.00
N ILE A 62 -8.53 -1.63 -1.46
CA ILE A 62 -9.51 -0.85 -2.20
C ILE A 62 -9.08 0.61 -2.11
N VAL A 63 -8.85 1.22 -3.28
CA VAL A 63 -8.41 2.61 -3.42
C VAL A 63 -9.44 3.37 -4.23
N GLN A 64 -9.78 4.57 -3.78
CA GLN A 64 -10.64 5.49 -4.49
C GLN A 64 -9.79 6.32 -5.46
N VAL A 65 -9.98 6.13 -6.77
CA VAL A 65 -9.29 6.86 -7.84
C VAL A 65 -10.33 7.56 -8.70
N LYS A 66 -10.27 8.89 -8.80
CA LYS A 66 -11.19 9.71 -9.62
C LYS A 66 -12.69 9.41 -9.41
N GLY A 67 -13.10 9.01 -8.21
CA GLY A 67 -14.51 8.70 -7.93
C GLY A 67 -14.91 7.24 -8.18
N GLU A 68 -13.98 6.39 -8.63
CA GLU A 68 -14.17 4.94 -8.72
C GLU A 68 -13.35 4.16 -7.69
N LYS A 69 -13.90 3.05 -7.19
CA LYS A 69 -13.18 2.14 -6.27
C LYS A 69 -12.48 1.06 -7.08
N VAL A 70 -11.18 0.91 -6.88
CA VAL A 70 -10.34 -0.06 -7.58
C VAL A 70 -9.55 -0.92 -6.59
N SER A 71 -9.45 -2.22 -6.89
CA SER A 71 -8.64 -3.15 -6.09
C SER A 71 -7.20 -3.20 -6.61
N ILE A 72 -6.24 -2.85 -5.77
CA ILE A 72 -4.82 -2.73 -6.14
C ILE A 72 -3.95 -3.43 -5.09
N ASN A 73 -3.00 -4.24 -5.56
CA ASN A 73 -2.03 -4.87 -4.69
C ASN A 73 -1.07 -3.85 -4.08
N GLN A 74 -0.72 -4.03 -2.81
CA GLN A 74 0.24 -3.20 -2.07
C GLN A 74 1.53 -2.92 -2.84
N LYS A 75 2.06 -3.91 -3.58
CA LYS A 75 3.31 -3.80 -4.35
C LYS A 75 3.25 -2.79 -5.51
N ARG A 76 2.05 -2.44 -5.96
CA ARG A 76 1.81 -1.53 -7.08
C ARG A 76 1.50 -0.10 -6.62
N MET A 77 1.63 0.16 -5.32
CA MET A 77 1.32 1.44 -4.70
C MET A 77 2.52 1.96 -3.92
N LYS A 78 2.60 3.27 -3.79
CA LYS A 78 3.59 3.96 -2.96
C LYS A 78 2.88 5.03 -2.14
N LEU A 79 3.21 5.13 -0.85
CA LEU A 79 2.72 6.22 -0.01
C LEU A 79 3.19 7.55 -0.61
N TYR A 80 2.23 8.46 -0.88
CA TYR A 80 2.52 9.82 -1.32
C TYR A 80 2.42 10.79 -0.14
N ILE A 81 1.27 10.81 0.55
CA ILE A 81 1.03 11.62 1.74
C ILE A 81 0.25 10.76 2.74
N ALA A 82 0.69 10.77 4.01
CA ALA A 82 0.00 10.05 5.08
C ALA A 82 -1.32 10.75 5.47
N ALA A 83 -2.34 9.98 5.85
CA ALA A 83 -3.65 10.49 6.25
C ALA A 83 -3.55 11.60 7.31
N LYS A 84 -2.69 11.41 8.31
CA LYS A 84 -2.41 12.35 9.41
C LYS A 84 -1.90 13.74 8.99
N GLU A 85 -1.33 13.85 7.79
CA GLU A 85 -0.83 15.13 7.25
C GLU A 85 -1.87 15.81 6.35
N LEU A 86 -2.79 15.02 5.80
CA LEU A 86 -3.79 15.49 4.86
C LEU A 86 -5.09 15.93 5.54
N TYR A 87 -5.42 15.33 6.68
CA TYR A 87 -6.66 15.56 7.40
C TYR A 87 -6.41 15.90 8.88
N PRO A 88 -7.31 16.68 9.51
CA PRO A 88 -7.34 16.80 10.96
C PRO A 88 -7.54 15.44 11.67
N ASP A 89 -7.15 15.36 12.94
CA ASP A 89 -7.20 14.11 13.72
C ASP A 89 -8.60 13.47 13.84
N ASP A 90 -9.65 14.29 13.83
CA ASP A 90 -11.06 13.86 13.97
C ASP A 90 -11.86 14.04 12.67
N TYR A 91 -11.19 13.86 11.53
CA TYR A 91 -11.86 13.96 10.23
C TYR A 91 -12.67 12.71 9.90
N ASP A 92 -13.95 12.90 9.58
CA ASP A 92 -14.84 11.83 9.14
C ASP A 92 -14.60 11.47 7.66
N PHE A 93 -13.97 10.33 7.42
CA PHE A 93 -13.69 9.81 6.08
C PHE A 93 -14.95 9.39 5.31
N ASP A 94 -16.08 9.16 5.98
CA ASP A 94 -17.34 8.86 5.28
C ASP A 94 -17.77 10.03 4.38
N ILE A 95 -17.26 11.24 4.62
CA ILE A 95 -17.44 12.40 3.76
C ILE A 95 -16.87 12.17 2.35
N ILE A 96 -15.75 11.44 2.26
CA ILE A 96 -15.05 11.16 1.00
C ILE A 96 -15.66 9.92 0.32
N PHE A 97 -16.01 8.91 1.11
CA PHE A 97 -16.35 7.59 0.59
C PHE A 97 -17.84 7.32 0.43
N GLN A 98 -18.70 8.03 1.16
CA GLN A 98 -20.14 7.81 1.15
C GLN A 98 -20.91 8.98 0.55
N SER A 99 -22.08 8.67 0.00
CA SER A 99 -23.02 9.72 -0.41
C SER A 99 -23.57 10.47 0.81
N LYS A 100 -24.00 11.72 0.58
CA LYS A 100 -24.65 12.53 1.62
C LYS A 100 -25.88 11.83 2.20
N GLU A 101 -26.62 11.09 1.39
CA GLU A 101 -27.80 10.34 1.83
C GLU A 101 -27.42 9.20 2.76
N ASN A 102 -26.43 8.38 2.39
CA ASN A 102 -25.96 7.27 3.22
C ASN A 102 -25.41 7.76 4.56
N ARG A 103 -24.66 8.87 4.58
CA ARG A 103 -24.18 9.48 5.82
C ARG A 103 -25.32 9.95 6.73
N LYS A 104 -26.39 10.53 6.17
CA LYS A 104 -27.59 10.92 6.93
C LYS A 104 -28.31 9.72 7.51
N LYS A 105 -28.47 8.64 6.72
CA LYS A 105 -29.06 7.38 7.16
C LYS A 105 -28.24 6.78 8.33
N SER A 106 -26.92 6.74 8.20
CA SER A 106 -26.00 6.30 9.26
C SER A 106 -26.16 7.11 10.55
N THR A 107 -26.23 8.44 10.43
CA THR A 107 -26.45 9.33 11.59
C THR A 107 -27.82 9.14 12.26
N MET A 108 -28.87 8.80 11.49
CA MET A 108 -30.19 8.50 12.06
C MET A 108 -30.19 7.15 12.78
N LEU A 109 -29.61 6.13 12.16
CA LEU A 109 -29.49 4.77 12.71
C LEU A 109 -28.64 4.74 13.99
N SER A 110 -27.60 5.57 14.10
CA SER A 110 -26.78 5.65 15.32
C SER A 110 -27.51 6.26 16.52
N LYS A 111 -28.55 7.09 16.28
CA LYS A 111 -29.33 7.74 17.33
C LYS A 111 -30.56 6.94 17.75
N LYS A 112 -31.20 6.24 16.80
CA LYS A 112 -32.41 5.44 17.05
C LYS A 112 -32.52 4.33 16.01
N HIS A 113 -33.11 3.20 16.43
CA HIS A 113 -33.52 2.18 15.48
C HIS A 113 -34.69 2.70 14.63
N VAL A 114 -34.61 2.53 13.31
CA VAL A 114 -35.66 2.91 12.36
C VAL A 114 -35.84 1.74 11.39
N GLU A 115 -37.03 1.15 11.36
CA GLU A 115 -37.30 -0.09 10.61
C GLU A 115 -37.16 0.07 9.09
N ASP A 116 -37.40 1.27 8.55
CA ASP A 116 -37.44 1.54 7.10
C ASP A 116 -36.11 2.07 6.51
N ILE A 117 -35.02 2.14 7.29
CA ILE A 117 -33.75 2.69 6.80
C ILE A 117 -32.74 1.57 6.56
N VAL A 118 -32.42 1.33 5.28
CA VAL A 118 -31.34 0.45 4.84
C VAL A 118 -30.23 1.30 4.19
N ILE A 119 -28.97 0.98 4.50
CA ILE A 119 -27.79 1.57 3.87
C ILE A 119 -27.23 0.54 2.89
N ASP A 120 -27.28 0.86 1.59
CA ASP A 120 -26.63 0.05 0.57
C ASP A 120 -25.17 0.46 0.46
N HIS A 121 -24.28 -0.49 0.71
CA HIS A 121 -22.85 -0.35 0.47
C HIS A 121 -22.54 -0.95 -0.90
N GLN A 122 -22.28 -0.10 -1.89
CA GLN A 122 -21.72 -0.55 -3.17
C GLN A 122 -20.25 -0.96 -2.92
N GLU A 123 -20.00 -2.27 -2.99
CA GLU A 123 -18.66 -2.87 -2.96
C GLU A 123 -17.83 -2.48 -4.19
#